data_AF-A0A2M8C7E2-F1
#
_entry.id   AF-A0A2M8C7E2-F1
#
_cell.length_a   1.000
_cell.length_b   1.000
_cell.length_c   1.000
_cell.angle_alpha   90.00
_cell.angle_beta   90.00
_cell.angle_gamma   90.00
#
_symmetry.space_group_name_H-M   'P 1'
#
loop_
_entity.id
_entity.type
_entity.pdbx_description
1 polymer ?
#
loop_
_entity_poly.entity_id
_entity_poly.type
_entity_poly.pdbx_seq_one_letter_code
_entity_poly.pdbx_strand_id
1 'polypeptide(L)'
;MNYLKSLMILFFAVLIWSAINPHDYFTWFLEVLPALIGLLVLVITFQRFRFTNLVYGLILVHCWILMVGGHYTYAEVPLFNWIKQVFDLSRNNYDKVGHLVQGFVPAMITREILVRKQVVNSRKWINVFVVSICMSISVTYEFIEWLVAVLNGDSADSFLGTQGYI
;
A
#
# COMPACT_ATOMS: atom_id res chain seq x y z
N MET A 1 21.59 12.88 -0.07
CA MET A 1 21.35 12.59 1.36
C MET A 1 20.13 13.34 1.91
N ASN A 2 19.97 14.64 1.61
CA ASN A 2 18.85 15.44 2.13
C ASN A 2 17.48 14.92 1.69
N TYR A 3 17.32 14.51 0.44
CA TYR A 3 16.07 13.94 -0.07
C TYR A 3 15.57 12.73 0.74
N LEU A 4 16.42 11.71 0.94
CA LEU A 4 16.03 10.50 1.68
C LEU A 4 15.72 10.80 3.15
N LYS A 5 16.47 11.73 3.78
CA LYS A 5 16.16 12.20 5.14
C LYS A 5 14.79 12.85 5.19
N SER A 6 14.46 13.69 4.21
CA SER A 6 13.13 14.30 4.09
C SER A 6 12.03 13.24 3.95
N LEU A 7 12.22 12.22 3.11
CA LEU A 7 11.25 11.12 2.99
C LEU A 7 11.05 10.35 4.30
N MET A 8 12.12 10.10 5.05
CA MET A 8 12.01 9.44 6.36
C MET A 8 11.25 10.29 7.36
N ILE A 9 11.55 11.59 7.46
CA ILE A 9 10.82 12.50 8.34
C ILE A 9 9.34 12.50 7.99
N LEU A 10 9.02 12.59 6.71
CA LEU A 10 7.66 12.57 6.20
C LEU A 10 6.94 11.23 6.45
N PHE A 11 7.64 10.11 6.31
CA PHE A 11 7.11 8.79 6.63
C PHE A 11 6.71 8.71 8.11
N PHE A 12 7.63 9.07 9.01
CA PHE A 12 7.37 9.00 10.44
C PHE A 12 6.33 10.03 10.91
N ALA A 13 6.30 11.21 10.29
CA ALA A 13 5.27 12.21 10.59
C ALA A 13 3.85 11.67 10.30
N VAL A 14 3.64 11.05 9.14
CA VAL A 14 2.33 10.48 8.78
C VAL A 14 2.03 9.20 9.57
N LEU A 15 3.04 8.38 9.86
CA LEU A 15 2.88 7.19 10.70
C LEU A 15 2.44 7.55 12.14
N ILE A 16 3.09 8.57 12.74
CA ILE A 16 2.72 9.04 14.08
C ILE A 16 1.32 9.63 14.05
N TRP A 17 1.01 10.47 13.04
CA TRP A 17 -0.32 11.04 12.88
C TRP A 17 -1.40 9.96 12.74
N SER A 18 -1.18 8.94 11.90
CA SER A 18 -2.19 7.89 11.66
C SER A 18 -2.46 7.06 12.91
N ALA A 19 -1.48 6.93 13.81
CA ALA A 19 -1.61 6.21 15.08
C ALA A 19 -2.36 6.99 16.17
N ILE A 20 -2.59 8.30 15.99
CA ILE A 20 -3.30 9.12 16.98
C ILE A 20 -4.80 8.92 16.76
N ASN A 21 -5.46 8.16 17.63
CA ASN A 21 -6.90 7.93 17.59
C ASN A 21 -7.42 7.43 16.22
N PRO A 22 -6.86 6.32 15.67
CA PRO A 22 -7.45 5.69 14.49
C PRO A 22 -8.85 5.17 14.84
N HIS A 23 -9.66 4.98 13.80
CA HIS A 23 -11.03 4.47 13.93
C HIS A 23 -11.08 3.11 14.64
N ASP A 24 -10.16 2.20 14.29
CA ASP A 24 -9.95 0.93 14.97
C ASP A 24 -8.46 0.58 14.97
N TYR A 25 -7.89 0.26 16.13
CA TYR A 25 -6.46 -0.02 16.27
C TYR A 25 -6.03 -1.34 15.63
N PHE A 26 -6.93 -2.33 15.58
CA PHE A 26 -6.62 -3.62 14.97
C PHE A 26 -6.52 -3.49 13.45
N THR A 27 -7.52 -2.87 12.82
CA THR A 27 -7.51 -2.55 11.38
C THR A 27 -6.37 -1.60 11.03
N TRP A 28 -6.12 -0.55 11.85
CA TRP A 28 -4.96 0.32 11.66
C TRP A 28 -3.65 -0.46 11.62
N PHE A 29 -3.45 -1.40 12.56
CA PHE A 29 -2.23 -2.19 12.61
C PHE A 29 -2.07 -3.05 11.35
N LEU A 30 -3.13 -3.74 10.92
CA LEU A 30 -3.10 -4.59 9.73
C LEU A 30 -2.80 -3.80 8.45
N GLU A 31 -3.42 -2.64 8.28
CA GLU A 31 -3.23 -1.75 7.12
C GLU A 31 -1.82 -1.12 7.09
N VAL A 32 -1.27 -0.74 8.25
CA VAL A 32 0.03 -0.08 8.35
C VAL A 32 1.19 -1.08 8.32
N LEU A 33 0.96 -2.34 8.69
CA LEU A 33 1.99 -3.38 8.77
C LEU A 33 2.78 -3.55 7.46
N PRO A 34 2.18 -3.62 6.25
CA PRO A 34 2.92 -3.65 5.00
C PRO A 34 3.88 -2.47 4.80
N ALA A 35 3.50 -1.26 5.23
CA ALA A 35 4.36 -0.08 5.16
C ALA A 35 5.59 -0.21 6.08
N LEU A 36 5.41 -0.76 7.29
CA LEU A 36 6.50 -1.01 8.23
C LEU A 36 7.47 -2.10 7.72
N ILE A 37 6.92 -3.19 7.17
CA ILE A 37 7.72 -4.23 6.52
C ILE A 37 8.50 -3.65 5.35
N GLY A 38 7.85 -2.83 4.50
CA GLY A 38 8.49 -2.13 3.39
C GLY A 38 9.67 -1.27 3.84
N LEU A 39 9.49 -0.46 4.90
CA LEU A 39 10.58 0.33 5.48
C LEU A 39 11.74 -0.54 5.96
N LEU A 40 11.45 -1.63 6.69
CA LEU A 40 12.47 -2.54 7.20
C LEU A 40 13.29 -3.16 6.05
N VAL A 41 12.61 -3.64 5.00
CA VAL A 41 13.26 -4.19 3.81
C VAL A 41 14.14 -3.14 3.13
N LEU A 42 13.66 -1.90 2.98
CA LEU A 42 14.44 -0.81 2.40
C LEU A 42 15.70 -0.50 3.23
N VAL A 43 15.59 -0.46 4.56
CA VAL A 43 16.73 -0.20 5.45
C VAL A 43 17.79 -1.30 5.33
N ILE A 44 17.37 -2.58 5.37
CA ILE A 44 18.27 -3.74 5.27
C ILE A 44 18.95 -3.79 3.89
N THR A 45 18.21 -3.50 2.83
CA THR A 45 18.72 -3.60 1.46
C THR A 45 19.48 -2.35 1.00
N PHE A 46 19.42 -1.24 1.74
CA PHE A 46 19.93 0.07 1.34
C PHE A 46 21.39 0.07 0.90
N GLN A 47 22.27 -0.69 1.56
CA GLN A 47 23.69 -0.73 1.18
C GLN A 47 23.95 -1.64 -0.03
N ARG A 48 23.07 -2.60 -0.31
CA ARG A 48 23.21 -3.56 -1.42
C ARG A 48 22.54 -3.10 -2.71
N PHE A 49 21.44 -2.35 -2.58
CA PHE A 49 20.68 -1.81 -3.70
C PHE A 49 19.95 -0.54 -3.26
N ARG A 50 20.33 0.60 -3.85
CA ARG A 50 19.65 1.88 -3.62
C ARG A 50 18.72 2.15 -4.78
N PHE A 51 17.42 2.30 -4.50
CA PHE A 51 16.44 2.68 -5.50
C PHE A 51 16.66 4.12 -6.01
N THR A 52 16.05 4.45 -7.14
CA THR A 52 15.98 5.83 -7.62
C THR A 52 15.13 6.69 -6.67
N ASN A 53 15.37 8.01 -6.70
CA ASN A 53 14.54 8.95 -5.93
C ASN A 53 13.06 8.84 -6.30
N LEU A 54 12.75 8.55 -7.57
CA LEU A 54 11.38 8.33 -8.02
C LEU A 54 10.73 7.15 -7.30
N VAL A 55 11.38 5.98 -7.27
CA VAL A 55 10.81 4.79 -6.61
C VAL A 55 10.70 4.99 -5.10
N TYR A 56 11.67 5.64 -4.46
CA TYR A 56 11.52 6.01 -3.04
C TYR A 56 10.32 6.94 -2.78
N GLY A 57 10.10 7.94 -3.64
CA GLY A 57 8.93 8.82 -3.54
C GLY A 57 7.61 8.07 -3.75
N LEU A 58 7.55 7.16 -4.73
CA LEU A 58 6.38 6.33 -4.98
C LEU A 58 6.08 5.38 -3.82
N ILE A 59 7.11 4.80 -3.20
CA ILE A 59 6.96 3.99 -1.98
C ILE A 59 6.38 4.84 -0.84
N LEU A 60 6.87 6.05 -0.63
CA LEU A 60 6.34 6.93 0.41
C LEU A 60 4.85 7.23 0.17
N VAL A 61 4.46 7.56 -1.05
CA VAL A 61 3.05 7.80 -1.41
C VAL A 61 2.19 6.56 -1.15
N HIS A 62 2.67 5.37 -1.50
CA HIS A 62 1.96 4.13 -1.21
C HIS A 62 1.80 3.91 0.30
N CYS A 63 2.85 4.13 1.09
CA CYS A 63 2.80 4.06 2.55
C CYS A 63 1.79 5.06 3.14
N TRP A 64 1.71 6.28 2.61
CA TRP A 64 0.72 7.26 3.05
C TRP A 64 -0.72 6.81 2.78
N ILE A 65 -0.98 6.16 1.64
CA ILE A 65 -2.32 5.63 1.33
C ILE A 65 -2.70 4.56 2.36
N LEU A 66 -1.78 3.64 2.67
CA LEU A 66 -1.99 2.64 3.72
C LEU A 66 -2.23 3.27 5.10
N MET A 67 -1.45 4.29 5.47
CA MET A 67 -1.59 4.97 6.77
C MET A 67 -2.88 5.78 6.88
N VAL A 68 -3.31 6.46 5.83
CA VAL A 68 -4.58 7.19 5.79
C VAL A 68 -5.76 6.23 5.83
N GLY A 69 -5.67 5.14 5.05
CA GLY A 69 -6.63 4.04 5.08
C GLY A 69 -6.70 3.37 6.45
N GLY A 70 -5.59 3.10 7.11
CA GLY A 70 -5.56 2.55 8.46
C GLY A 70 -6.09 3.51 9.53
N HIS A 71 -5.85 4.82 9.39
CA HIS A 71 -6.35 5.82 10.34
C HIS A 71 -7.88 5.93 10.30
N TYR A 72 -8.47 6.01 9.10
CA TYR A 72 -9.92 6.18 8.96
C TYR A 72 -10.70 4.88 8.78
N THR A 73 -10.06 3.79 8.40
CA THR A 73 -10.61 2.68 7.58
C THR A 73 -10.88 3.09 6.13
N TYR A 74 -10.73 2.14 5.21
CA TYR A 74 -10.93 2.38 3.78
C TYR A 74 -12.37 2.76 3.42
N ALA A 75 -13.35 2.39 4.25
CA ALA A 75 -14.75 2.74 4.05
C ALA A 75 -15.07 4.18 4.45
N GLU A 76 -14.25 4.82 5.29
CA GLU A 76 -14.60 6.08 5.96
C GLU A 76 -13.64 7.23 5.65
N VAL A 77 -12.78 7.10 4.64
CA VAL A 77 -11.86 8.20 4.25
C VAL A 77 -12.67 9.46 3.86
N PRO A 78 -12.51 10.60 4.57
CA PRO A 78 -13.41 11.74 4.46
C PRO A 78 -13.54 12.33 3.06
N LEU A 79 -12.42 12.40 2.31
CA LEU A 79 -12.41 12.88 0.93
C LEU A 79 -13.33 12.03 0.04
N PHE A 80 -13.30 10.71 0.21
CA PHE A 80 -14.10 9.80 -0.59
C PHE A 80 -15.55 9.72 -0.12
N ASN A 81 -15.84 9.99 1.15
CA ASN A 81 -17.19 10.21 1.63
C ASN A 81 -17.81 11.47 1.00
N TRP A 82 -17.04 12.55 0.86
CA TRP A 82 -17.49 13.75 0.14
C TRP A 82 -17.73 13.48 -1.36
N ILE A 83 -16.80 12.79 -2.04
CA ILE A 83 -16.98 12.39 -3.45
C ILE A 83 -18.21 11.50 -3.61
N LYS A 84 -18.41 10.54 -2.71
CA LYS A 84 -19.59 9.66 -2.69
C LYS A 84 -20.88 10.48 -2.67
N GLN A 85 -20.97 11.49 -1.79
CA GLN A 85 -22.14 12.35 -1.67
C GLN A 85 -22.36 13.24 -2.89
N VAL A 86 -21.31 13.85 -3.44
CA VAL A 86 -21.41 14.77 -4.59
C VAL A 86 -21.84 14.05 -5.87
N PHE A 87 -21.38 12.82 -6.07
CA PHE A 87 -21.65 12.03 -7.27
C PHE A 87 -22.70 10.93 -7.07
N ASP A 88 -23.40 10.93 -5.93
CA ASP A 88 -24.43 9.93 -5.55
C ASP A 88 -23.95 8.48 -5.74
N LEU A 89 -22.71 8.20 -5.33
CA LEU A 89 -22.14 6.87 -5.44
C LEU A 89 -22.68 5.97 -4.32
N SER A 90 -22.85 4.68 -4.62
CA SER A 90 -23.30 3.70 -3.62
C SER A 90 -22.37 3.59 -2.41
N ARG A 91 -21.06 3.80 -2.60
CA ARG A 91 -20.03 3.46 -1.62
C ARG A 91 -18.80 4.38 -1.68
N ASN A 92 -17.99 4.37 -0.62
CA ASN A 92 -16.68 5.01 -0.56
C ASN A 92 -15.68 4.17 -1.38
N ASN A 93 -15.01 4.79 -2.36
CA ASN A 93 -14.15 4.08 -3.33
C ASN A 93 -12.65 4.25 -3.06
N TYR A 94 -12.24 4.50 -1.82
CA TYR A 94 -10.82 4.67 -1.48
C TYR A 94 -9.99 3.40 -1.73
N ASP A 95 -10.59 2.22 -1.53
CA ASP A 95 -10.06 0.89 -1.88
C ASP A 95 -9.52 0.81 -3.30
N LYS A 96 -10.22 1.42 -4.26
CA LYS A 96 -9.78 1.43 -5.66
C LYS A 96 -8.47 2.20 -5.84
N VAL A 97 -8.24 3.24 -5.04
CA VAL A 97 -6.94 3.95 -5.03
C VAL A 97 -5.87 3.08 -4.40
N GLY A 98 -6.18 2.41 -3.29
CA GLY A 98 -5.31 1.42 -2.66
C GLY A 98 -4.83 0.38 -3.68
N HIS A 99 -5.75 -0.30 -4.35
CA HIS A 99 -5.44 -1.33 -5.35
C HIS A 99 -4.67 -0.79 -6.56
N LEU A 100 -5.00 0.41 -7.05
CA LEU A 100 -4.27 1.03 -8.14
C LEU A 100 -2.79 1.23 -7.77
N VAL A 101 -2.52 1.75 -6.58
CA VAL A 101 -1.16 2.01 -6.12
C VAL A 101 -0.46 0.71 -5.71
N GLN A 102 -1.19 -0.26 -5.16
CA GLN A 102 -0.73 -1.62 -4.89
C GLN A 102 -0.32 -2.37 -6.17
N GLY A 103 -0.92 -2.07 -7.32
CA GLY A 103 -0.42 -2.57 -8.61
C GLY A 103 0.77 -1.76 -9.14
N PHE A 104 0.66 -0.43 -9.12
CA PHE A 104 1.61 0.46 -9.78
C PHE A 104 2.98 0.54 -9.09
N VAL A 105 3.00 0.67 -7.75
CA VAL A 105 4.26 0.87 -7.02
C VAL A 105 5.11 -0.39 -6.97
N PRO A 106 4.56 -1.58 -6.66
CA PRO A 106 5.26 -2.85 -6.86
C PRO A 106 5.75 -3.07 -8.29
N ALA A 107 5.02 -2.60 -9.31
CA ALA A 107 5.49 -2.68 -10.70
C ALA A 107 6.74 -1.83 -10.93
N MET A 108 6.77 -0.62 -10.39
CA MET A 108 7.94 0.27 -10.48
C MET A 108 9.14 -0.28 -9.71
N ILE A 109 8.92 -0.80 -8.50
CA ILE A 109 9.95 -1.47 -7.69
C ILE A 109 10.53 -2.66 -8.45
N THR A 110 9.66 -3.57 -8.91
CA THR A 110 10.06 -4.80 -9.61
C THR A 110 10.81 -4.48 -10.89
N ARG A 111 10.30 -3.54 -11.69
CA ARG A 111 10.93 -3.12 -12.94
C ARG A 111 12.32 -2.55 -12.68
N GLU A 112 12.48 -1.70 -11.67
CA GLU A 112 13.76 -1.11 -11.35
C GLU A 112 14.78 -2.18 -10.92
N ILE A 113 14.36 -3.16 -10.10
CA ILE A 113 15.21 -4.29 -9.70
C ILE A 113 15.64 -5.08 -10.94
N LEU A 114 14.68 -5.56 -11.75
CA LEU A 114 14.96 -6.43 -12.90
C LEU A 114 15.89 -5.76 -13.92
N VAL A 115 15.67 -4.47 -14.21
CA VAL A 115 16.51 -3.71 -15.15
C VAL A 115 17.91 -3.49 -14.58
N ARG A 116 18.03 -3.00 -13.33
CA ARG A 116 19.33 -2.58 -12.78
C ARG A 116 20.19 -3.73 -12.30
N LYS A 117 19.59 -4.86 -11.94
CA LYS A 117 20.29 -6.11 -11.62
C LYS A 117 20.53 -6.99 -12.85
N GLN A 118 20.03 -6.59 -14.02
CA GLN A 118 20.16 -7.34 -15.29
C GLN A 118 19.70 -8.80 -15.15
N VAL A 119 18.61 -9.03 -14.41
CA VAL A 119 18.08 -10.38 -14.14
C VAL A 119 17.49 -11.00 -15.41
N VAL A 120 16.95 -10.17 -16.31
CA VAL A 120 16.27 -10.59 -17.52
C VAL A 120 16.83 -9.84 -18.72
N ASN A 121 17.36 -10.58 -19.70
CA ASN A 121 18.05 -9.99 -20.86
C ASN A 121 17.10 -9.34 -21.88
N SER A 122 15.82 -9.68 -21.88
CA SER A 122 14.84 -9.17 -22.86
C SER A 122 13.89 -8.15 -22.25
N ARG A 123 13.77 -6.98 -22.90
CA ARG A 123 12.83 -5.91 -22.50
C ARG A 123 11.37 -6.37 -22.53
N LYS A 124 11.00 -7.25 -23.46
CA LYS A 124 9.62 -7.79 -23.54
C LYS A 124 9.33 -8.68 -22.34
N TRP A 125 10.29 -9.54 -21.97
CA TRP A 125 10.15 -10.43 -20.83
C TRP A 125 10.15 -9.69 -19.49
N ILE A 126 10.86 -8.57 -19.37
CA ILE A 126 10.77 -7.71 -18.18
C ILE A 126 9.32 -7.29 -17.92
N ASN A 127 8.57 -6.86 -18.94
CA ASN A 127 7.18 -6.47 -18.75
C ASN A 127 6.31 -7.63 -18.28
N VAL A 128 6.51 -8.83 -18.83
CA VAL A 128 5.80 -10.04 -18.40
C VAL A 128 6.08 -10.33 -16.92
N PHE A 129 7.35 -10.37 -16.52
CA PHE A 129 7.72 -10.64 -15.13
C PHE A 129 7.23 -9.56 -14.17
N VAL A 130 7.28 -8.29 -14.57
CA VAL A 130 6.72 -7.19 -13.77
C VAL A 130 5.24 -7.44 -13.49
N VAL A 131 4.45 -7.71 -14.53
CA VAL A 131 3.01 -7.97 -14.37
C VAL A 131 2.76 -9.21 -13.51
N SER A 132 3.47 -10.32 -13.77
CA SER A 132 3.30 -11.56 -13.00
C SER A 132 3.65 -11.40 -11.52
N ILE A 133 4.74 -10.70 -11.21
CA ILE A 133 5.14 -10.44 -9.81
C ILE A 133 4.12 -9.55 -9.12
N CYS A 134 3.64 -8.48 -9.79
CA CYS A 134 2.64 -7.59 -9.20
C CYS A 134 1.33 -8.33 -8.94
N MET A 135 0.86 -9.12 -9.91
CA MET A 135 -0.32 -9.97 -9.75
C MET A 135 -0.14 -10.95 -8.59
N SER A 136 1.03 -11.60 -8.48
CA SER A 136 1.30 -12.51 -7.37
C SER A 136 1.27 -11.80 -6.02
N ILE A 137 1.84 -10.59 -5.91
CA ILE A 137 1.80 -9.79 -4.68
C ILE A 137 0.35 -9.42 -4.33
N SER A 138 -0.42 -8.91 -5.30
CA SER A 138 -1.81 -8.54 -5.09
C SER A 138 -2.66 -9.73 -4.64
N VAL A 139 -2.60 -10.85 -5.36
CA VAL A 139 -3.36 -12.06 -4.99
C VAL A 139 -2.95 -12.59 -3.62
N THR A 140 -1.66 -12.53 -3.27
CA THR A 140 -1.19 -12.95 -1.94
C THR A 140 -1.75 -12.05 -0.84
N TYR A 141 -1.80 -10.72 -1.07
CA TYR A 141 -2.38 -9.79 -0.12
C TYR A 141 -3.87 -10.06 0.10
N GLU A 142 -4.65 -10.26 -0.97
CA GLU A 142 -6.08 -10.61 -0.89
C GLU A 142 -6.29 -11.93 -0.12
N PHE A 143 -5.41 -12.93 -0.30
CA PHE A 143 -5.48 -14.15 0.48
C PHE A 143 -5.16 -13.94 1.96
N ILE A 144 -4.29 -12.99 2.30
CA ILE A 144 -4.03 -12.62 3.69
C ILE A 144 -5.26 -11.94 4.28
N GLU A 145 -5.89 -11.00 3.56
CA GLU A 145 -7.12 -10.34 3.99
C GLU A 145 -8.24 -11.34 4.23
N TRP A 146 -8.45 -12.25 3.27
CA TRP A 146 -9.40 -13.34 3.40
C TRP A 146 -9.11 -14.23 4.61
N LEU A 147 -7.84 -14.61 4.82
CA LEU A 147 -7.44 -15.44 5.96
C LEU A 147 -7.70 -14.73 7.30
N VAL A 148 -7.37 -13.44 7.40
CA VAL A 148 -7.62 -12.61 8.59
C VAL A 148 -9.12 -12.55 8.88
N ALA A 149 -9.95 -12.42 7.85
CA ALA A 149 -11.40 -12.41 8.01
C ALA A 149 -11.97 -13.74 8.52
N VAL A 150 -11.50 -14.86 7.95
CA VAL A 150 -11.92 -16.20 8.39
C VAL A 150 -11.53 -16.46 9.85
N LEU A 151 -10.39 -15.94 10.32
CA LEU A 151 -9.90 -16.18 11.68
C LEU A 151 -10.52 -15.26 12.74
N ASN A 152 -10.92 -14.03 12.39
CA ASN A 152 -11.35 -13.01 13.35
C ASN A 152 -12.86 -12.66 13.29
N GLY A 153 -13.63 -13.27 12.39
CA GLY A 153 -15.08 -13.03 12.27
C GLY A 153 -15.42 -11.57 11.99
N ASP A 154 -16.54 -11.08 12.54
CA ASP A 154 -17.10 -9.73 12.31
C ASP A 154 -16.11 -8.57 12.55
N SER A 155 -15.08 -8.78 13.38
CA SER A 155 -14.08 -7.73 13.66
C SER A 155 -13.17 -7.39 12.47
N ALA A 156 -13.09 -8.29 11.47
CA ALA A 156 -12.26 -8.10 10.28
C ALA A 156 -13.02 -7.59 9.05
N ASP A 157 -14.33 -7.39 9.12
CA ASP A 157 -15.12 -6.83 8.01
C ASP A 157 -14.66 -5.41 7.64
N SER A 158 -14.25 -4.63 8.66
CA SER A 158 -13.70 -3.30 8.43
C SER A 158 -12.35 -3.31 7.70
N PHE A 159 -11.56 -4.37 7.87
CA PHE A 159 -10.29 -4.58 7.17
C PHE A 159 -10.50 -5.07 5.73
N LEU A 160 -11.48 -5.96 5.51
CA LEU A 160 -11.89 -6.35 4.15
C LEU A 160 -12.51 -5.19 3.34
N GLY A 161 -12.90 -4.09 4.00
CA GLY A 161 -13.59 -2.98 3.35
C GLY A 161 -14.94 -3.39 2.76
N THR A 162 -15.59 -4.42 3.31
CA THR A 162 -16.88 -4.95 2.85
C THR A 162 -17.99 -3.94 3.14
N GLN A 163 -18.27 -3.07 2.17
CA GLN A 163 -19.30 -2.03 2.32
C GLN A 163 -20.74 -2.51 2.05
N GLY A 164 -21.01 -3.81 2.20
CA GLY A 164 -22.31 -4.43 1.90
C GLY A 164 -22.70 -4.29 0.42
N TYR A 165 -22.53 -5.36 -0.36
CA TYR A 165 -23.30 -5.47 -1.60
C TYR A 165 -24.71 -5.95 -1.21
N ILE A 166 -25.71 -5.08 -1.31
CA ILE A 166 -27.13 -5.48 -1.37
C ILE A 166 -27.46 -5.78 -2.83
#